data_AF-A0A930HWG7-F1
#
_entry.id   AF-A0A930HWG7-F1
#
_cell.length_a   1.000
_cell.length_b   1.000
_cell.length_c   1.000
_cell.angle_alpha   90.00
_cell.angle_beta   90.00
_cell.angle_gamma   90.00
#
_symmetry.space_group_name_H-M   'P 1'
#
loop_
_entity.id
_entity.type
_entity.pdbx_description
1 polymer ?
#
loop_
_entity_poly.entity_id
_entity_poly.type
_entity_poly.pdbx_seq_one_letter_code
_entity_poly.pdbx_strand_id
1 'polypeptide(L)'
;MAVLEKIRSHSVLLVVVIGIALAGFVIGDLFTSGRTFWSKNERTALSIDGKDVSIEEYSMRLKELEDQAQAQGQQLSDEQRMQLNNQLAQEYISEYALNEVTSKVGLGVSDDELYALLVGKGIAPSPLAAQFFGSADEKQINEI
;
A
#
# COMPACT_ATOMS: atom_id res chain seq x y z
N MET A 1 -49.33 -42.33 -26.86
CA MET A 1 -48.95 -41.29 -25.87
C MET A 1 -47.68 -40.64 -26.38
N ALA A 2 -47.72 -39.33 -26.66
CA ALA A 2 -46.66 -38.63 -27.38
C ALA A 2 -45.49 -38.27 -26.44
N VAL A 3 -44.27 -38.60 -26.86
CA VAL A 3 -43.02 -38.35 -26.11
C VAL A 3 -42.82 -36.86 -25.78
N LEU A 4 -43.39 -35.96 -26.59
CA LEU A 4 -43.35 -34.50 -26.40
C LEU A 4 -44.05 -34.02 -25.13
N GLU A 5 -45.15 -34.66 -24.73
CA GLU A 5 -45.90 -34.30 -23.51
C GLU A 5 -45.10 -34.70 -22.25
N LYS A 6 -44.35 -35.81 -22.33
CA LYS A 6 -43.46 -36.29 -21.27
C LYS A 6 -42.22 -35.42 -21.06
N ILE A 7 -41.74 -34.71 -22.10
CA ILE A 7 -40.65 -33.73 -22.00
C ILE A 7 -41.18 -32.42 -21.40
N ARG A 8 -42.38 -31.98 -21.79
CA ARG A 8 -43.02 -30.78 -21.23
C ARG A 8 -43.22 -30.90 -19.72
N SER A 9 -43.59 -32.07 -19.21
CA SER A 9 -43.80 -32.30 -17.76
C SER A 9 -42.52 -32.24 -16.92
N HIS A 10 -41.33 -32.34 -17.52
CA HIS A 10 -40.03 -32.25 -16.83
C HIS A 10 -39.33 -30.89 -17.05
N SER A 11 -39.89 -30.01 -17.89
CA SER A 11 -39.34 -28.68 -18.16
C SER A 11 -39.30 -27.77 -16.93
N VAL A 12 -40.31 -27.87 -16.05
CA VAL A 12 -40.36 -27.10 -14.79
C VAL A 12 -39.27 -27.55 -13.83
N LEU A 13 -39.03 -28.86 -13.72
CA LEU A 13 -37.96 -29.41 -12.89
C LEU A 13 -36.59 -28.96 -13.42
N LEU A 14 -36.40 -28.93 -14.74
CA LEU A 14 -35.20 -28.39 -15.37
C LEU A 14 -34.95 -26.92 -15.02
N VAL A 15 -35.98 -26.08 -15.09
CA VAL A 15 -35.86 -24.64 -14.75
C VAL A 15 -35.47 -24.45 -13.28
N VAL A 16 -36.04 -25.24 -12.35
CA VAL A 16 -35.69 -25.18 -10.93
C VAL A 16 -34.24 -25.57 -10.68
N VAL A 17 -33.77 -26.66 -11.31
CA VAL A 17 -32.37 -27.12 -11.17
C VAL A 17 -31.39 -26.08 -11.69
N ILE A 18 -31.69 -25.46 -12.84
CA ILE A 18 -30.86 -24.38 -13.40
C ILE A 18 -30.86 -23.16 -12.47
N GLY A 19 -32.02 -22.78 -11.91
CA GLY A 19 -32.14 -21.68 -10.95
C GLY A 19 -31.30 -21.90 -9.69
N ILE A 20 -31.33 -23.13 -9.13
CA ILE A 20 -30.50 -23.50 -7.96
C ILE A 20 -29.01 -23.48 -8.32
N ALA A 21 -28.64 -24.00 -9.50
CA ALA A 21 -27.25 -23.99 -9.96
C ALA A 21 -26.69 -22.57 -10.13
N LEU A 22 -27.48 -21.65 -10.70
CA LEU A 22 -27.08 -20.24 -10.84
C LEU A 22 -27.01 -19.52 -9.49
N ALA A 23 -27.96 -19.78 -8.58
CA ALA A 23 -27.91 -19.21 -7.23
C ALA A 23 -26.67 -19.72 -6.45
N GLY A 24 -26.37 -21.01 -6.54
CA GLY A 24 -25.17 -21.61 -5.95
C GLY A 24 -23.87 -21.07 -6.56
N PHE A 25 -23.85 -20.81 -7.87
CA PHE A 25 -22.71 -20.19 -8.56
C PHE A 25 -22.44 -18.78 -8.03
N VAL A 26 -23.45 -17.92 -7.92
CA VAL A 26 -23.28 -16.54 -7.41
C VAL A 26 -22.85 -16.54 -5.94
N ILE A 27 -23.46 -17.37 -5.09
CA ILE A 27 -23.07 -17.46 -3.68
C ILE A 27 -21.65 -18.03 -3.53
N GLY A 28 -21.31 -19.06 -4.31
CA GLY A 28 -19.97 -19.65 -4.34
C GLY A 28 -18.90 -18.65 -4.76
N ASP A 29 -19.21 -17.79 -5.74
CA ASP A 29 -18.31 -16.76 -6.23
C ASP A 29 -17.98 -15.71 -5.15
N LEU A 30 -18.98 -15.30 -4.35
CA LEU A 30 -18.78 -14.42 -3.19
C LEU A 30 -17.89 -15.04 -2.11
N PHE A 31 -18.05 -16.35 -1.82
CA PHE A 31 -17.18 -17.06 -0.88
C PHE A 31 -15.75 -17.23 -1.40
N THR A 32 -15.53 -17.31 -2.72
CA THR A 32 -14.18 -17.28 -3.31
C THR A 32 -13.56 -15.89 -3.24
N SER A 33 -14.30 -14.81 -3.50
CA SER A 33 -13.76 -13.44 -3.39
C SER A 33 -13.43 -13.04 -1.95
N GLY A 34 -14.20 -13.53 -0.97
CA GLY A 34 -13.92 -13.31 0.46
C GLY A 34 -12.58 -13.93 0.92
N ARG A 35 -12.15 -15.05 0.33
CA ARG A 35 -10.84 -15.67 0.61
C ARG A 35 -9.66 -14.79 0.21
N THR A 36 -9.77 -14.02 -0.87
CA THR A 36 -8.73 -13.06 -1.28
C THR A 36 -8.61 -11.88 -0.31
N PHE A 37 -9.72 -11.42 0.27
CA PHE A 37 -9.69 -10.42 1.35
C PHE A 37 -9.09 -11.00 2.64
N TRP A 38 -9.36 -12.26 2.96
CA TRP A 38 -8.78 -12.91 4.14
C TRP A 38 -7.28 -13.24 3.98
N SER A 39 -6.83 -13.61 2.78
CA SER A 39 -5.41 -13.85 2.50
C SER A 39 -4.57 -12.57 2.49
N LYS A 40 -5.18 -11.37 2.40
CA LYS A 40 -4.44 -10.11 2.60
C LYS A 40 -3.90 -10.01 4.03
N ASN A 41 -4.65 -10.51 5.02
CA ASN A 41 -4.24 -10.50 6.43
C ASN A 41 -3.03 -11.43 6.68
N GLU A 42 -2.84 -12.47 5.87
CA GLU A 42 -1.65 -13.35 5.92
C GLU A 42 -0.39 -12.69 5.34
N ARG A 43 -0.52 -11.54 4.67
CA ARG A 43 0.56 -10.78 4.05
C ARG A 43 0.81 -9.44 4.73
N THR A 44 0.40 -9.31 5.99
CA THR A 44 0.64 -8.11 6.80
C THR A 44 1.94 -8.28 7.60
N ALA A 45 2.89 -7.36 7.41
CA ALA A 45 4.11 -7.31 8.22
C ALA A 45 3.86 -6.64 9.58
N LEU A 46 3.12 -5.53 9.56
CA LEU A 46 2.79 -4.71 10.73
C LEU A 46 1.35 -4.25 10.61
N SER A 47 0.63 -4.23 11.74
CA SER A 47 -0.67 -3.60 11.86
C SER A 47 -0.59 -2.53 12.95
N ILE A 48 -0.79 -1.27 12.58
CA ILE A 48 -0.67 -0.10 13.46
C ILE A 48 -2.05 0.56 13.48
N ASP A 49 -2.76 0.40 14.59
CA ASP A 49 -4.11 0.96 14.81
C ASP A 49 -5.10 0.69 13.66
N GLY A 50 -5.07 -0.52 13.11
CA GLY A 50 -5.95 -0.94 12.01
C GLY A 50 -5.49 -0.55 10.61
N LYS A 51 -4.32 0.10 10.46
CA LYS A 51 -3.63 0.26 9.18
C LYS A 51 -2.57 -0.83 9.02
N ASP A 52 -2.74 -1.63 7.99
CA ASP A 52 -1.85 -2.75 7.68
C ASP A 52 -0.76 -2.31 6.70
N VAL A 53 0.50 -2.63 7.04
CA VAL A 53 1.66 -2.53 6.14
C VAL A 53 1.91 -3.91 5.55
N SER A 54 1.95 -3.99 4.23
CA SER A 54 2.14 -5.27 3.54
C SER A 54 3.57 -5.79 3.72
N ILE A 55 3.72 -7.11 3.72
CA ILE A 55 5.03 -7.77 3.81
C ILE A 55 5.92 -7.43 2.62
N GLU A 56 5.33 -7.26 1.44
CA GLU A 56 6.04 -6.86 0.23
C GLU A 56 6.62 -5.45 0.39
N GLU A 57 5.81 -4.48 0.85
CA GLU A 57 6.27 -3.10 1.08
C GLU A 57 7.35 -3.04 2.17
N TYR A 58 7.10 -3.70 3.29
CA TYR A 58 8.03 -3.72 4.41
C TYR A 58 9.37 -4.36 4.03
N SER A 59 9.35 -5.49 3.33
CA SER A 59 10.57 -6.17 2.90
C SER A 59 11.35 -5.39 1.84
N MET A 60 10.67 -4.68 0.94
CA MET A 60 11.34 -3.78 0.00
C MET A 60 12.05 -2.62 0.72
N ARG A 61 11.38 -1.97 1.67
CA ARG A 61 11.98 -0.89 2.47
C ARG A 61 13.13 -1.38 3.34
N LEU A 62 12.98 -2.53 3.99
CA LEU A 62 14.05 -3.12 4.79
C LEU A 62 15.28 -3.42 3.93
N LYS A 63 15.06 -3.99 2.74
CA LYS A 63 16.15 -4.26 1.80
C LYS A 63 16.85 -2.97 1.34
N GLU A 64 16.10 -1.91 1.06
CA GLU A 64 16.69 -0.59 0.72
C GLU A 64 17.61 -0.07 1.83
N LEU A 65 17.19 -0.17 3.11
CA LEU A 65 18.02 0.20 4.25
C LEU A 65 19.26 -0.68 4.40
N GLU A 66 19.12 -1.99 4.20
CA GLU A 66 20.24 -2.92 4.22
C GLU A 66 21.24 -2.62 3.10
N ASP A 67 20.76 -2.40 1.88
CA ASP A 67 21.58 -2.07 0.70
C ASP A 67 22.32 -0.75 0.92
N GLN A 68 21.67 0.26 1.51
CA GLN A 68 22.30 1.55 1.83
C GLN A 68 23.38 1.43 2.91
N ALA A 69 23.17 0.58 3.93
CA ALA A 69 24.18 0.33 4.95
C ALA A 69 25.37 -0.46 4.39
N GLN A 70 25.11 -1.42 3.50
CA GLN A 70 26.15 -2.17 2.80
C GLN A 70 26.96 -1.31 1.82
N ALA A 71 26.32 -0.38 1.12
CA ALA A 71 26.98 0.58 0.24
C ALA A 71 27.99 1.47 0.97
N GLN A 72 27.80 1.69 2.28
CA GLN A 72 28.74 2.40 3.15
C GLN A 72 29.92 1.53 3.63
N GLY A 73 30.04 0.30 3.11
CA GLY A 73 31.14 -0.62 3.40
C GLY A 73 30.94 -1.48 4.65
N GLN A 74 29.75 -1.48 5.24
CA GLN A 74 29.42 -2.35 6.38
C GLN A 74 28.87 -3.69 5.88
N GLN A 75 29.60 -4.78 6.10
CA GLN A 75 28.97 -6.10 6.04
C GLN A 75 28.06 -6.23 7.26
N LEU A 76 26.75 -6.36 7.01
CA LEU A 76 25.76 -6.44 8.07
C LEU A 76 25.76 -7.84 8.71
N SER A 77 26.05 -7.91 10.01
CA SER A 77 25.78 -9.10 10.82
C SER A 77 24.27 -9.30 11.03
N ASP A 78 23.88 -10.51 11.46
CA ASP A 78 22.47 -10.80 11.77
C ASP A 78 21.90 -9.87 12.87
N GLU A 79 22.73 -9.50 13.85
CA GLU A 79 22.36 -8.54 14.89
C GLU A 79 22.09 -7.14 14.32
N GLN A 80 22.91 -6.68 13.38
CA GLN A 80 22.73 -5.38 12.72
C GLN A 80 21.49 -5.37 11.82
N ARG A 81 21.21 -6.46 11.11
CA ARG A 81 19.96 -6.62 10.34
C ARG A 81 18.73 -6.57 11.23
N MET A 82 18.79 -7.20 12.41
CA MET A 82 17.69 -7.13 13.38
C MET A 82 17.51 -5.72 13.94
N GLN A 83 18.59 -4.98 14.18
CA GLN A 83 18.53 -3.59 14.59
C GLN A 83 17.89 -2.70 13.52
N LEU A 84 18.28 -2.85 12.25
CA LEU A 84 17.67 -2.13 11.12
C LEU A 84 16.18 -2.45 10.98
N ASN A 85 15.79 -3.71 11.18
CA ASN A 85 14.38 -4.10 11.18
C ASN A 85 13.60 -3.38 12.30
N ASN A 86 14.11 -3.40 13.54
CA ASN A 86 13.46 -2.69 14.65
C ASN A 86 13.40 -1.17 14.42
N GLN A 87 14.43 -0.59 13.81
CA GLN A 87 14.44 0.83 13.45
C GLN A 87 13.34 1.14 12.43
N LEU A 88 13.22 0.33 11.37
CA LEU A 88 12.18 0.51 10.35
C LEU A 88 10.78 0.36 10.96
N ALA A 89 10.56 -0.64 11.82
CA ALA A 89 9.29 -0.80 12.52
C ALA A 89 8.95 0.44 13.36
N GLN A 90 9.92 0.99 14.10
CA GLN A 90 9.73 2.22 14.89
C GLN A 90 9.44 3.44 14.01
N GLU A 91 10.06 3.54 12.84
CA GLU A 91 9.81 4.59 11.86
C GLU A 91 8.35 4.56 11.37
N TYR A 92 7.85 3.40 10.95
CA TYR A 92 6.44 3.23 10.55
C TYR A 92 5.46 3.60 11.67
N ILE A 93 5.74 3.16 12.91
CA ILE A 93 4.90 3.50 14.07
C ILE A 93 4.90 5.02 14.29
N SER A 94 6.06 5.66 14.21
CA SER A 94 6.20 7.09 14.47
C SER A 94 5.56 7.93 13.38
N GLU A 95 5.75 7.56 12.11
CA GLU A 95 5.11 8.19 10.96
C GLU A 95 3.59 8.08 11.04
N TYR A 96 3.07 6.90 11.40
CA TYR A 96 1.64 6.70 11.56
C TYR A 96 1.09 7.59 12.68
N ALA A 97 1.72 7.55 13.87
CA ALA A 97 1.28 8.36 15.01
C ALA A 97 1.32 9.87 14.69
N LEU A 98 2.35 10.33 13.99
CA LEU A 98 2.46 11.73 13.57
C LEU A 98 1.34 12.10 12.58
N ASN A 99 1.13 11.30 11.54
CA ASN A 99 0.08 11.53 10.55
C ASN A 99 -1.33 11.52 11.16
N GLU A 100 -1.58 10.64 12.13
CA GLU A 100 -2.85 10.61 12.85
C GLU A 100 -3.07 11.89 13.66
N VAL A 101 -2.04 12.37 14.37
CA VAL A 101 -2.14 13.61 15.14
C VAL A 101 -2.29 14.83 14.23
N THR A 102 -1.45 14.96 13.21
CA THR A 102 -1.47 16.11 12.27
C THR A 102 -2.77 16.20 11.49
N SER A 103 -3.31 15.06 11.02
CA SER A 103 -4.62 15.05 10.33
C SER A 103 -5.77 15.47 11.26
N LYS A 104 -5.76 15.04 12.54
CA LYS A 104 -6.75 15.49 13.53
C LYS A 104 -6.69 16.98 13.82
N VAL A 105 -5.49 17.57 13.83
CA VAL A 105 -5.32 19.03 14.02
C VAL A 105 -5.38 19.82 12.72
N GLY A 106 -5.56 19.17 11.57
CA GLY A 106 -5.65 19.81 10.26
C GLY A 106 -4.33 20.40 9.76
N LEU A 107 -3.19 19.92 10.27
CA LEU A 107 -1.87 20.31 9.79
C LEU A 107 -1.52 19.51 8.53
N GLY A 108 -1.21 20.22 7.45
CA GLY A 108 -0.76 19.66 6.18
C GLY A 108 0.17 20.63 5.47
N VAL A 109 0.83 20.17 4.41
CA VAL A 109 1.70 20.99 3.56
C VAL A 109 0.97 21.21 2.24
N SER A 110 0.84 22.46 1.81
CA SER A 110 0.26 22.81 0.51
C SER A 110 1.25 22.61 -0.64
N ASP A 111 0.75 22.51 -1.87
CA ASP A 111 1.58 22.37 -3.07
C ASP A 111 2.57 23.54 -3.23
N ASP A 112 2.15 24.75 -2.89
CA ASP A 112 2.99 25.95 -2.95
C ASP A 112 4.12 25.91 -1.90
N GLU A 113 3.85 25.42 -0.70
CA GLU A 113 4.87 25.24 0.36
C GLU A 113 5.85 24.12 0.01
N LEU A 114 5.36 23.03 -0.57
CA LEU A 114 6.21 21.95 -1.06
C LEU A 114 7.14 22.47 -2.18
N TYR A 115 6.59 23.24 -3.13
CA TYR A 115 7.38 23.88 -4.18
C TYR A 115 8.42 24.85 -3.61
N ALA A 116 8.04 25.66 -2.62
CA ALA A 116 8.95 26.57 -1.95
C ALA A 116 10.09 25.83 -1.23
N LEU A 117 9.84 24.66 -0.63
CA LEU A 117 10.86 23.80 -0.01
C LEU A 117 11.79 23.12 -1.01
N LEU A 118 11.32 22.87 -2.24
CA LEU A 118 12.14 22.28 -3.29
C LEU A 118 13.04 23.33 -3.97
N VAL A 119 12.48 24.51 -4.26
CA VAL A 119 13.12 25.52 -5.11
C VAL A 119 13.71 26.68 -4.31
N GLY A 120 13.41 26.79 -3.01
CA GLY A 120 13.92 27.87 -2.15
C GLY A 120 13.18 29.19 -2.32
N LYS A 121 11.89 29.15 -2.69
CA LYS A 121 11.08 30.36 -2.90
C LYS A 121 10.65 30.97 -1.57
N GLY A 122 11.48 31.86 -1.02
CA GLY A 122 11.20 32.59 0.23
C GLY A 122 11.46 31.82 1.52
N ILE A 123 11.88 30.55 1.44
CA ILE A 123 12.32 29.70 2.56
C ILE A 123 13.56 28.90 2.14
N ALA A 124 14.39 28.51 3.12
CA ALA A 124 15.56 27.69 2.81
C ALA A 124 15.12 26.34 2.22
N PRO A 125 15.67 25.92 1.06
CA PRO A 125 15.32 24.64 0.47
C PRO A 125 15.70 23.49 1.40
N SER A 126 14.95 22.40 1.35
CA SER A 126 15.24 21.22 2.16
C SER A 126 16.66 20.69 1.86
N PRO A 127 17.39 20.15 2.85
CA PRO A 127 18.73 19.61 2.61
C PRO A 127 18.79 18.50 1.56
N LEU A 128 17.69 17.77 1.36
CA LEU A 128 17.54 16.78 0.29
C LEU A 128 17.38 17.46 -1.08
N ALA A 129 16.49 18.45 -1.19
CA ALA A 129 16.31 19.20 -2.44
C ALA A 129 17.61 19.89 -2.89
N ALA A 130 18.37 20.46 -1.96
CA ALA A 130 19.66 21.09 -2.26
C ALA A 130 20.70 20.11 -2.84
N GLN A 131 20.64 18.82 -2.49
CA GLN A 131 21.53 17.80 -3.04
C GLN A 131 21.18 17.42 -4.49
N PHE A 132 19.89 17.47 -4.85
CA PHE A 132 19.43 17.12 -6.21
C PHE A 132 19.38 18.30 -7.17
N PHE A 133 18.98 19.48 -6.69
CA PHE A 133 18.76 20.66 -7.50
C PHE A 133 19.87 21.72 -7.39
N GLY A 134 20.87 21.50 -6.51
CA GLY A 134 21.84 22.53 -6.14
C GLY A 134 21.18 23.68 -5.37
N SER A 135 21.94 24.73 -5.05
CA SER A 135 21.33 26.01 -4.62
C SER A 135 20.61 26.59 -5.82
N ALA A 136 19.33 26.23 -5.99
CA ALA A 136 18.47 26.73 -7.03
C ALA A 136 18.24 28.24 -6.80
N ASP A 137 19.17 29.06 -7.28
CA ASP A 137 18.97 30.49 -7.39
C ASP A 137 17.85 30.73 -8.41
N GLU A 138 16.78 31.37 -7.93
CA GLU A 138 15.54 31.76 -8.62
C GLU A 138 15.73 32.38 -10.02
N LYS A 139 16.95 32.83 -10.35
CA LYS A 139 17.32 33.43 -11.63
C LYS A 139 17.57 32.44 -12.77
N GLN A 140 17.86 31.17 -12.52
CA GLN A 140 18.20 30.21 -13.58
C GLN A 140 16.99 29.47 -14.18
N ILE A 141 15.82 29.57 -13.56
CA ILE A 141 14.63 28.75 -13.91
C ILE A 141 13.56 29.56 -14.65
N ASN A 142 13.67 30.89 -14.66
CA ASN A 142 12.74 31.78 -15.37
C ASN A 142 13.17 32.08 -16.82
N GLU A 143 14.20 31.38 -17.33
CA GLU A 143 14.72 31.49 -18.71
C GLU A 143 14.49 30.22 -19.55
N ILE A 144 13.67 29.28 -19.09
CA ILE A 144 13.18 28.12 -19.88
C ILE A 144 11.66 28.19 -19.96
#